data_AF-A0A930HVC3-F1
#
_entry.id   AF-A0A930HVC3-F1
#
_cell.length_a   1.000
_cell.length_b   1.000
_cell.length_c   1.000
_cell.angle_alpha   90.00
_cell.angle_beta   90.00
_cell.angle_gamma   90.00
#
_symmetry.space_group_name_H-M   'P 1'
#
loop_
_entity.id
_entity.type
_entity.pdbx_description
1 polymer ?
#
loop_
_entity_poly.entity_id
_entity_poly.type
_entity_poly.pdbx_seq_one_letter_code
_entity_poly.pdbx_strand_id
1 'polypeptide(L)'
;MPSIFAYQFFQNALAASLLTAIVCGIVGAYIVVRRIVFVSGGITHASFGGIGLGIYLGINPILSAAGTAILAAFSIGKLSRTEG
;
A
#
# COMPACT_ATOMS: atom_id res chain seq x y z
N MET A 1 -1.82 -25.89 27.33
CA MET A 1 -2.09 -25.26 26.02
C MET A 1 -1.89 -23.76 26.17
N PRO A 2 -0.84 -23.15 25.60
CA PRO A 2 -0.73 -21.69 25.62
C PRO A 2 -1.98 -21.12 24.97
N SER A 3 -2.67 -20.23 25.67
CA SER A 3 -3.86 -19.55 25.18
C SER A 3 -3.48 -18.73 23.94
N ILE A 4 -4.32 -18.77 22.90
CA ILE A 4 -4.08 -18.07 21.61
C ILE A 4 -3.78 -16.56 21.80
N PHE A 5 -4.28 -15.99 22.90
CA PHE A 5 -4.08 -14.60 23.32
C PHE A 5 -2.72 -14.29 23.95
N ALA A 6 -1.94 -15.29 24.39
CA ALA A 6 -0.59 -15.10 24.91
C ALA A 6 0.48 -15.07 23.81
N TYR A 7 0.11 -15.37 22.56
CA TYR A 7 1.04 -15.39 21.46
C TYR A 7 1.29 -13.95 20.96
N GLN A 8 2.51 -13.45 21.11
CA GLN A 8 2.88 -12.09 20.74
C GLN A 8 2.55 -11.78 19.27
N PHE A 9 2.74 -12.75 18.38
CA PHE A 9 2.35 -12.60 16.97
C PHE A 9 0.84 -12.39 16.81
N PHE A 10 0.00 -13.06 17.60
CA PHE A 10 -1.45 -12.87 17.53
C PHE A 10 -1.86 -11.48 18.02
N GLN A 11 -1.27 -10.98 19.11
CA GLN A 11 -1.51 -9.61 19.59
C GLN A 11 -1.07 -8.57 18.55
N ASN A 12 0.13 -8.74 17.98
CA ASN A 12 0.65 -7.84 16.96
C ASN A 12 -0.18 -7.90 15.66
N ALA A 13 -0.63 -9.08 15.23
CA ALA A 13 -1.49 -9.23 14.06
C ALA A 13 -2.86 -8.59 14.27
N LEU A 14 -3.44 -8.72 15.48
CA LEU A 14 -4.71 -8.07 15.83
C LEU A 14 -4.55 -6.55 15.83
N ALA A 15 -3.49 -6.02 16.45
CA ALA A 15 -3.19 -4.59 16.43
C ALA A 15 -2.94 -4.07 15.01
N ALA A 16 -2.11 -4.77 14.22
CA ALA A 16 -1.80 -4.38 12.84
C ALA A 16 -3.02 -4.40 11.92
N SER A 17 -3.88 -5.42 12.02
CA SER A 17 -5.10 -5.52 11.22
C SER A 17 -6.13 -4.46 11.62
N LEU A 18 -6.27 -4.15 12.91
CA LEU A 18 -7.13 -3.08 13.39
C LEU A 18 -6.68 -1.71 12.87
N LEU A 19 -5.38 -1.41 12.96
CA LEU A 19 -4.81 -0.17 12.42
C LEU A 19 -4.98 -0.10 10.90
N THR A 20 -4.74 -1.20 10.19
CA THR A 20 -4.91 -1.29 8.73
C THR A 20 -6.37 -1.08 8.32
N ALA A 21 -7.33 -1.64 9.07
CA ALA A 21 -8.76 -1.48 8.78
C ALA A 21 -9.22 -0.03 8.88
N ILE A 22 -8.76 0.71 9.90
CA ILE A 22 -9.08 2.14 10.06
C ILE A 22 -8.53 2.94 8.87
N VAL A 23 -7.26 2.72 8.51
CA VAL A 23 -6.62 3.41 7.38
C VAL A 23 -7.34 3.07 6.07
N CYS A 24 -7.63 1.80 5.82
CA CYS A 24 -8.31 1.33 4.61
C CYS A 24 -9.72 1.92 4.49
N GLY A 25 -10.48 2.01 5.60
CA GLY A 25 -11.81 2.62 5.61
C GLY A 25 -11.79 4.11 5.22
N ILE A 26 -10.87 4.88 5.78
CA ILE A 26 -10.75 6.33 5.51
C ILE A 26 -10.25 6.55 4.08
N VAL A 27 -9.15 5.89 3.70
CA VAL A 27 -8.52 6.07 2.38
C VAL A 27 -9.42 5.54 1.26
N GLY A 28 -10.08 4.40 1.47
CA GLY A 28 -11.03 3.83 0.52
C GLY A 28 -12.23 4.74 0.25
N ALA A 29 -12.86 5.26 1.31
CA ALA A 29 -13.97 6.22 1.16
C ALA A 29 -13.53 7.49 0.40
N TYR A 30 -12.33 8.00 0.70
CA TYR A 30 -11.75 9.16 0.04
C TYR A 30 -11.48 8.93 -1.46
N ILE A 31 -10.91 7.78 -1.83
CA ILE A 31 -10.61 7.42 -3.22
C ILE A 31 -11.91 7.32 -4.04
N VAL A 32 -12.95 6.73 -3.47
CA VAL A 32 -14.25 6.56 -4.12
C VAL A 32 -14.93 7.91 -4.36
N VAL A 33 -14.97 8.81 -3.36
CA VAL A 33 -15.65 10.11 -3.51
C VAL A 33 -14.99 11.00 -4.56
N ARG A 34 -13.67 10.90 -4.71
CA ARG A 34 -12.90 11.65 -5.72
C ARG A 34 -12.82 10.95 -7.09
N ARG A 35 -13.46 9.79 -7.25
CA ARG A 35 -13.42 8.96 -8.47
C ARG A 35 -12.00 8.65 -8.98
N ILE A 36 -11.02 8.58 -8.09
CA ILE A 36 -9.61 8.24 -8.42
C ILE A 36 -9.31 6.74 -8.21
N VAL A 37 -10.33 5.89 -8.31
CA VAL A 37 -10.23 4.44 -8.03
C VAL A 37 -9.21 3.76 -8.94
N PHE A 38 -9.15 4.14 -10.22
CA PHE A 38 -8.16 3.62 -11.17
C PHE A 38 -6.72 3.95 -10.80
N VAL A 39 -6.49 5.16 -10.24
CA VAL A 39 -5.16 5.59 -9.77
C VAL A 39 -4.70 4.70 -8.63
N SER A 40 -5.58 4.40 -7.67
CA SER A 40 -5.28 3.51 -6.57
C SER A 40 -4.93 2.10 -7.05
N GLY A 41 -5.70 1.52 -7.97
CA GLY A 41 -5.43 0.18 -8.52
C GLY A 41 -4.07 0.11 -9.23
N GLY A 42 -3.75 1.12 -10.03
CA GLY A 42 -2.45 1.21 -10.72
C GLY A 42 -1.26 1.31 -9.75
N ILE A 43 -1.38 2.12 -8.70
CA ILE A 43 -0.33 2.27 -7.66
C ILE A 43 -0.10 0.93 -6.95
N THR A 44 -1.14 0.16 -6.65
CA THR A 44 -1.00 -1.15 -5.98
C THR A 44 -0.22 -2.16 -6.84
N HIS A 45 -0.54 -2.26 -8.14
CA HIS A 45 0.19 -3.13 -9.07
C HIS A 45 1.65 -2.69 -9.28
N ALA A 46 1.88 -1.38 -9.41
CA ALA A 46 3.23 -0.84 -9.52
C ALA A 46 4.06 -1.11 -8.24
N SER A 47 3.44 -0.95 -7.06
CA SER A 47 4.09 -1.24 -5.77
C SER A 47 4.42 -2.72 -5.61
N PHE A 48 3.55 -3.62 -6.08
CA PHE A 48 3.81 -5.07 -6.06
C PHE A 48 5.01 -5.45 -6.94
N GLY A 49 5.09 -4.90 -8.15
CA GLY A 49 6.27 -5.05 -9.01
C GLY A 49 7.54 -4.49 -8.38
N GLY A 50 7.41 -3.34 -7.69
CA GLY A 50 8.47 -2.71 -6.91
C GLY A 50 9.01 -3.58 -5.76
N ILE A 51 8.13 -4.26 -5.03
CA ILE A 51 8.52 -5.22 -3.99
C ILE A 51 9.32 -6.37 -4.61
N GLY A 52 8.84 -6.94 -5.72
CA GLY A 52 9.53 -8.02 -6.42
C GLY A 52 10.93 -7.63 -6.90
N LEU A 53 11.06 -6.44 -7.49
CA LEU A 53 12.36 -5.87 -7.87
C LEU A 53 13.27 -5.63 -6.65
N GLY A 54 12.72 -5.12 -5.56
CA GLY A 54 13.47 -4.87 -4.32
C GLY A 54 14.05 -6.15 -3.75
N ILE A 55 13.25 -7.22 -3.71
CA ILE A 55 13.69 -8.56 -3.28
C ILE A 55 14.80 -9.09 -4.22
N TYR A 56 14.63 -8.94 -5.54
CA TYR A 56 15.62 -9.39 -6.53
C TYR A 56 16.97 -8.67 -6.38
N LEU A 57 16.95 -7.36 -6.10
CA LEU A 57 18.13 -6.53 -5.90
C LEU A 57 18.72 -6.63 -4.48
N GLY A 58 18.10 -7.38 -3.57
CA GLY A 58 18.52 -7.48 -2.16
C GLY A 58 18.29 -6.19 -1.36
N ILE A 59 17.44 -5.29 -1.83
CA ILE A 59 17.10 -4.01 -1.18
C ILE A 59 15.93 -4.24 -0.21
N ASN A 60 15.87 -3.45 0.85
CA ASN A 60 14.74 -3.45 1.78
C ASN A 60 13.40 -3.34 1.02
N PRO A 61 12.49 -4.33 1.15
CA PRO A 61 11.26 -4.39 0.35
C PRO A 61 10.33 -3.21 0.61
N ILE A 62 10.36 -2.67 1.84
CA ILE A 62 9.59 -1.48 2.23
C ILE A 62 10.06 -0.24 1.46
N LEU A 63 11.39 -0.04 1.33
CA LEU A 63 11.94 1.08 0.58
C LEU A 63 11.63 0.95 -0.91
N SER A 64 11.78 -0.26 -1.46
CA SER A 64 11.48 -0.49 -2.87
C SER A 64 10.00 -0.27 -3.18
N ALA A 65 9.10 -0.76 -2.33
CA ALA A 65 7.67 -0.51 -2.43
C ALA A 65 7.36 1.00 -2.42
N ALA A 66 7.92 1.73 -1.45
CA ALA A 66 7.72 3.17 -1.31
C ALA A 66 8.23 3.94 -2.53
N GLY A 67 9.45 3.63 -3.00
CA GLY A 67 10.03 4.27 -4.18
C GLY A 67 9.17 4.07 -5.43
N THR A 68 8.70 2.84 -5.66
CA THR A 68 7.88 2.51 -6.83
C THR A 68 6.48 3.11 -6.73
N ALA A 69 5.89 3.19 -5.53
CA ALA A 69 4.62 3.85 -5.29
C ALA A 69 4.69 5.36 -5.57
N ILE A 70 5.77 6.03 -5.13
CA ILE A 70 5.99 7.46 -5.38
C ILE A 70 6.19 7.72 -6.88
N LEU A 71 6.99 6.89 -7.55
CA LEU A 71 7.18 6.99 -8.99
C LEU A 71 5.85 6.79 -9.75
N ALA A 72 5.04 5.81 -9.37
CA ALA A 72 3.72 5.58 -9.96
C ALA A 72 2.78 6.78 -9.74
N ALA A 73 2.71 7.30 -8.50
CA ALA A 73 1.89 8.47 -8.17
C ALA A 73 2.32 9.70 -8.98
N PHE A 74 3.63 9.93 -9.13
CA PHE A 74 4.15 11.05 -9.92
C PHE A 74 3.90 10.88 -11.43
N SER A 75 4.04 9.65 -11.94
CA SER A 75 3.77 9.32 -13.35
C SER A 75 2.32 9.58 -13.70
N ILE A 76 1.40 9.10 -12.86
CA ILE A 76 -0.04 9.31 -13.03
C ILE A 76 -0.36 10.80 -12.88
N GLY A 77 0.18 11.47 -11.86
CA GLY A 77 -0.06 12.90 -11.63
C GLY A 77 0.42 13.80 -12.78
N LYS A 78 1.55 13.48 -13.42
CA LYS A 78 1.99 14.18 -14.64
C LYS A 78 1.06 13.91 -15.82
N LEU A 79 0.64 12.66 -16.00
CA LEU A 79 -0.23 12.29 -17.11
C LEU A 79 -1.62 12.92 -16.98
N SER A 80 -2.21 12.91 -15.78
CA SER A 80 -3.50 13.54 -15.50
C SER A 80 -3.50 15.07 -15.69
N ARG A 81 -2.33 15.71 -15.63
CA ARG A 81 -2.17 17.16 -15.88
C ARG A 81 -2.03 17.53 -17.35
N THR A 82 -1.79 16.56 -18.24
CA THR A 82 -1.58 16.83 -19.66
C THR A 82 -2.90 16.96 -20.44
N GLU A 83 -4.04 16.64 -19.82
CA GLU A 83 -5.40 16.70 -20.38
C GLU A 83 -6.14 18.01 -20.04
N GLY A 84 -5.41 19.09 -19.68
CA GLY A 84 -5.96 20.42 -19.41
C GLY A 84 -5.13 21.50 -20.07
#